data_AF-A0AAJ0M314-F1
#
_entry.id   AF-A0AAJ0M314-F1
#
_cell.length_a   1.000
_cell.length_b   1.000
_cell.length_c   1.000
_cell.angle_alpha   90.00
_cell.angle_beta   90.00
_cell.angle_gamma   90.00
#
_symmetry.space_group_name_H-M   'P 1'
#
loop_
_entity.id
_entity.type
_entity.pdbx_description
1 polymer ?
#
loop_
_entity_poly.entity_id
_entity_poly.type
_entity_poly.pdbx_seq_one_letter_code
_entity_poly.pdbx_strand_id
1 'polypeptide(L)'
;MAPRVWHISGANTGLGRELALKALKGGDNDQGTIVNLSSIGALHGYPSNGVYCATKVALEGITQAFAARMWEYVAGEGLFKGKQRWLRLPLGSDTGKQMRALSDELAEMVKDYEEIWCSTDFQE
;
A
#
# COMPACT_ATOMS: atom_id res chain seq x y z
N MET A 1 -8.44 16.57 18.45
CA MET A 1 -8.58 15.84 17.18
C MET A 1 -9.59 14.72 17.42
N ALA A 2 -10.63 14.57 16.59
CA ALA A 2 -11.63 13.52 16.82
C ALA A 2 -10.99 12.14 16.63
N PRO A 3 -11.25 11.15 17.51
CA PRO A 3 -10.67 9.82 17.38
C PRO A 3 -11.16 9.15 16.09
N ARG A 4 -10.25 8.55 15.31
CA ARG A 4 -10.59 7.85 14.06
C ARG A 4 -10.90 6.38 14.34
N VAL A 5 -12.08 5.94 13.90
CA VAL A 5 -12.66 4.61 14.20
C VAL A 5 -12.43 3.66 13.04
N TRP A 6 -12.01 2.43 13.34
CA TRP A 6 -11.74 1.37 12.38
C TRP A 6 -12.89 0.37 12.33
N HIS A 7 -13.39 0.06 11.13
CA HIS A 7 -14.31 -1.05 10.93
C HIS A 7 -13.54 -2.27 10.42
N ILE A 8 -13.23 -3.19 11.33
CA ILE A 8 -12.51 -4.43 11.02
C ILE A 8 -13.56 -5.54 10.82
N SER A 9 -13.76 -5.96 9.58
CA SER A 9 -14.52 -7.18 9.27
C SER A 9 -13.57 -8.35 9.08
N GLY A 10 -13.70 -9.42 9.89
CA GLY A 10 -12.85 -10.61 9.81
C GLY A 10 -11.63 -10.61 10.74
N ALA A 11 -11.81 -10.28 12.03
CA ALA A 11 -10.75 -10.34 13.04
C ALA A 11 -10.39 -11.77 13.51
N ASN A 12 -11.11 -12.79 13.05
CA ASN A 12 -10.93 -14.16 13.50
C ASN A 12 -9.67 -14.84 12.93
N THR A 13 -9.22 -14.50 11.71
CA THR A 13 -8.05 -15.13 11.03
C THR A 13 -7.40 -14.22 9.98
N GLY A 14 -6.20 -14.57 9.50
CA GLY A 14 -5.56 -13.93 8.33
C GLY A 14 -5.14 -12.46 8.57
N LEU A 15 -5.09 -11.66 7.49
CA LEU A 15 -4.66 -10.26 7.55
C LEU A 15 -5.48 -9.45 8.58
N GLY A 16 -6.80 -9.60 8.63
CA GLY A 16 -7.65 -8.84 9.56
C GLY A 16 -7.26 -9.04 11.04
N ARG A 17 -6.85 -10.26 11.40
CA ARG A 17 -6.31 -10.59 12.73
C ARG A 17 -4.92 -10.00 12.95
N GLU A 18 -4.01 -10.17 11.99
CA GLU A 18 -2.64 -9.67 12.13
C GLU A 18 -2.57 -8.14 12.13
N LEU A 19 -3.42 -7.48 11.35
CA LEU A 19 -3.55 -6.03 11.32
C LEU A 19 -4.16 -5.51 12.63
N ALA A 20 -5.20 -6.17 13.15
CA ALA A 20 -5.76 -5.84 14.46
C ALA A 20 -4.71 -5.98 15.57
N LEU A 21 -3.94 -7.07 15.58
CA LEU A 21 -2.88 -7.30 16.57
C LEU A 21 -1.73 -6.29 16.44
N LYS A 22 -1.34 -5.92 15.22
CA LYS A 22 -0.28 -4.92 14.99
C LYS A 22 -0.74 -3.50 15.30
N ALA A 23 -1.96 -3.12 14.92
CA ALA A 23 -2.55 -1.83 15.26
C ALA A 23 -2.66 -1.67 16.78
N LEU A 24 -3.12 -2.72 17.48
CA LEU A 24 -3.18 -2.75 18.95
C LEU A 24 -1.79 -2.63 19.59
N LYS A 25 -0.76 -3.27 19.01
CA LYS A 25 0.63 -3.19 19.52
C LYS A 25 1.35 -1.89 19.18
N GLY A 26 1.01 -1.26 18.05
CA GLY A 26 1.70 -0.07 17.52
C GLY A 26 1.14 1.27 18.01
N GLY A 27 -0.04 1.27 18.67
CA GLY A 27 -0.70 2.50 19.11
C GLY A 27 -1.15 3.41 17.96
N ASP A 28 -1.24 2.84 16.76
CA ASP A 28 -1.26 3.58 15.50
C ASP A 28 -2.71 3.88 15.07
N ASN A 29 -3.11 5.15 15.17
CA ASN A 29 -4.46 5.63 14.87
C ASN A 29 -4.57 6.41 13.55
N ASP A 30 -3.48 6.59 12.80
CA ASP A 30 -3.43 7.57 11.70
C ASP A 30 -2.65 7.03 10.47
N GLN A 31 -3.30 6.31 9.52
CA GLN A 31 -2.98 6.25 8.07
C GLN A 31 -3.81 5.19 7.29
N GLY A 32 -3.96 5.37 5.97
CA GLY A 32 -4.95 4.73 5.09
C GLY A 32 -4.84 3.20 4.89
N THR A 33 -5.98 2.58 4.58
CA THR A 33 -6.16 1.11 4.59
C THR A 33 -6.45 0.53 3.20
N ILE A 34 -5.80 -0.58 2.86
CA ILE A 34 -6.12 -1.43 1.70
C ILE A 34 -6.87 -2.66 2.20
N VAL A 35 -8.05 -2.94 1.64
CA VAL A 35 -8.89 -4.09 2.02
C VAL A 35 -9.01 -5.04 0.83
N ASN A 36 -8.58 -6.30 1.03
CA ASN A 36 -8.76 -7.37 0.06
C ASN A 36 -9.96 -8.25 0.44
N LEU A 37 -10.88 -8.48 -0.51
CA LEU A 37 -12.03 -9.35 -0.31
C LEU A 37 -11.64 -10.82 -0.51
N SER A 38 -11.28 -11.48 0.60
CA SER A 38 -10.95 -12.91 0.63
C SER A 38 -12.18 -13.81 0.82
N SER A 39 -11.99 -15.08 1.18
CA SER A 39 -13.04 -16.07 1.41
C SER A 39 -12.56 -17.17 2.35
N ILE A 40 -13.50 -17.83 3.04
CA ILE A 40 -13.21 -19.09 3.74
C ILE A 40 -12.71 -20.17 2.76
N GLY A 41 -13.05 -20.04 1.47
CA GLY A 41 -12.50 -20.85 0.37
C GLY A 41 -10.98 -20.76 0.22
N ALA A 42 -10.31 -19.74 0.79
CA ALA A 42 -8.86 -19.67 0.85
C ALA A 42 -8.24 -20.63 1.88
N LEU A 43 -9.01 -21.02 2.90
CA LEU A 43 -8.55 -21.89 3.99
C LEU A 43 -9.01 -23.34 3.80
N HIS A 44 -10.21 -23.51 3.23
CA HIS A 44 -10.81 -24.80 2.94
C HIS A 44 -11.32 -24.83 1.51
N GLY A 45 -10.80 -25.76 0.71
CA GLY A 45 -11.34 -26.02 -0.63
C GLY A 45 -12.70 -26.70 -0.51
N TYR A 46 -13.68 -26.23 -1.30
CA TYR A 46 -14.97 -26.88 -1.43
C TYR A 46 -15.05 -27.59 -2.79
N PRO A 47 -15.57 -28.83 -2.86
CA PRO A 47 -15.92 -29.48 -4.12
C PRO A 47 -16.77 -28.53 -4.97
N SER A 48 -16.59 -28.56 -6.29
CA SER A 48 -17.17 -27.65 -7.30
C SER A 48 -16.71 -26.18 -7.31
N ASN A 49 -15.92 -25.72 -6.33
CA ASN A 49 -15.42 -24.34 -6.24
C ASN A 49 -13.88 -24.20 -6.33
N GLY A 50 -13.19 -25.21 -6.88
CA GLY A 50 -11.72 -25.28 -6.85
C GLY A 50 -11.00 -24.07 -7.43
N VAL A 51 -11.43 -23.57 -8.59
CA VAL A 51 -10.83 -22.38 -9.23
C VAL A 51 -11.03 -21.13 -8.37
N TYR A 52 -12.24 -20.92 -7.85
CA TYR A 52 -12.52 -19.80 -6.94
C TYR A 52 -11.65 -19.88 -5.69
N CYS A 53 -11.60 -21.04 -5.03
CA CYS A 53 -10.78 -21.26 -3.83
C CYS A 53 -9.30 -20.96 -4.11
N ALA A 54 -8.77 -21.45 -5.24
CA ALA A 54 -7.40 -21.18 -5.66
C ALA A 54 -7.11 -19.67 -5.84
N THR A 55 -8.02 -18.91 -6.45
CA THR A 55 -7.83 -17.45 -6.57
C THR A 55 -7.80 -16.74 -5.22
N LYS A 56 -8.54 -17.26 -4.23
CA LYS A 56 -8.56 -16.69 -2.87
C LYS A 56 -7.29 -17.06 -2.10
N VAL A 57 -6.77 -18.28 -2.26
CA VAL A 57 -5.43 -18.65 -1.76
C VAL A 57 -4.35 -17.76 -2.37
N ALA A 58 -4.39 -17.52 -3.68
CA ALA A 58 -3.43 -16.65 -4.36
C ALA A 58 -3.50 -15.21 -3.82
N LEU A 59 -4.71 -14.69 -3.58
CA LEU A 59 -4.93 -13.38 -2.96
C LEU A 59 -4.31 -13.29 -1.57
N GLU A 60 -4.44 -14.32 -0.74
CA GLU A 60 -3.78 -14.38 0.59
C GLU A 60 -2.25 -14.36 0.45
N GLY A 61 -1.68 -15.14 -0.47
CA GLY A 61 -0.24 -15.17 -0.70
C GLY A 61 0.34 -13.81 -1.12
N ILE A 62 -0.33 -13.13 -2.05
CA ILE A 62 0.05 -11.76 -2.47
C ILE A 62 -0.03 -10.79 -1.28
N THR A 63 -1.10 -10.88 -0.50
CA THR A 63 -1.34 -10.01 0.65
C THR A 63 -0.27 -10.18 1.73
N GLN A 64 0.16 -11.41 2.02
CA GLN A 64 1.22 -11.70 2.98
C GLN A 64 2.56 -11.11 2.55
N ALA A 65 2.95 -11.31 1.28
CA ALA A 65 4.19 -10.75 0.74
C ALA A 65 4.19 -9.22 0.79
N PHE A 66 3.04 -8.59 0.48
CA PHE A 66 2.87 -7.15 0.53
C PHE A 66 2.96 -6.60 1.95
N ALA A 67 2.31 -7.25 2.92
CA ALA A 67 2.32 -6.81 4.32
C ALA A 67 3.72 -6.78 4.93
N ALA A 68 4.59 -7.73 4.58
CA ALA A 68 5.98 -7.75 5.03
C ALA A 68 6.75 -6.51 4.56
N ARG A 69 6.65 -6.16 3.28
CA ARG A 69 7.33 -4.98 2.70
C ARG A 69 6.75 -3.67 3.24
N MET A 70 5.43 -3.58 3.39
CA MET A 70 4.76 -2.41 3.96
C MET A 70 5.18 -2.18 5.41
N TRP A 71 5.31 -3.24 6.21
CA TRP A 71 5.76 -3.10 7.59
C TRP A 71 7.20 -2.59 7.68
N GLU A 72 8.13 -3.21 6.94
CA GLU A 72 9.53 -2.74 6.90
C GLU A 72 9.62 -1.25 6.52
N TYR A 73 8.78 -0.81 5.58
CA TYR A 73 8.70 0.58 5.17
C TYR A 73 8.19 1.52 6.26
N VAL A 74 7.08 1.17 6.92
CA VAL A 74 6.46 2.00 7.97
C VAL A 74 7.37 2.06 9.21
N ALA A 75 7.91 0.91 9.62
CA ALA A 75 8.78 0.79 10.79
C ALA A 75 10.20 1.34 10.55
N GLY A 76 10.60 1.56 9.28
CA GLY A 76 11.96 1.96 8.94
C GLY A 76 12.99 0.86 9.25
N GLU A 77 12.57 -0.40 9.12
CA GLU A 77 13.38 -1.58 9.42
C GLU A 77 13.72 -2.36 8.14
N GLY A 78 14.50 -3.44 8.28
CA GLY A 78 14.86 -4.31 7.16
C GLY A 78 15.57 -3.54 6.04
N LEU A 79 15.06 -3.67 4.81
CA LEU A 79 15.62 -3.02 3.62
C LEU A 79 15.49 -1.49 3.64
N PHE A 80 14.63 -0.93 4.50
CA PHE A 80 14.40 0.51 4.61
C PHE A 80 15.17 1.16 5.75
N LYS A 81 15.97 0.39 6.51
CA LYS A 81 16.78 0.92 7.60
C LYS A 81 17.75 1.99 7.11
N GLY A 82 17.67 3.18 7.71
CA GLY A 82 18.51 4.34 7.38
C GLY A 82 18.18 5.01 6.04
N LYS A 83 17.09 4.63 5.38
CA LYS A 83 16.61 5.30 4.15
C LYS A 83 15.58 6.36 4.49
N GLN A 84 15.54 7.43 3.70
CA GLN A 84 14.47 8.42 3.76
C GLN A 84 13.14 7.77 3.39
N ARG A 85 12.11 8.04 4.21
CA ARG A 85 10.73 7.63 3.92
C ARG A 85 10.07 8.65 3.00
N TRP A 86 9.47 8.17 1.92
CA TRP A 86 8.72 8.97 0.96
C TRP A 86 7.21 8.76 1.15
N LEU A 87 6.37 9.52 0.45
CA LEU A 87 4.93 9.30 0.53
C LEU A 87 4.49 8.05 -0.25
N ARG A 88 5.21 7.73 -1.34
CA ARG A 88 4.88 6.63 -2.26
C ARG A 88 5.95 5.55 -2.18
N LEU A 89 5.54 4.31 -1.93
CA LEU A 89 6.39 3.14 -1.96
C LEU A 89 6.22 2.40 -3.31
N PRO A 90 7.16 2.53 -4.25
CA PRO A 90 7.12 1.74 -5.49
C PRO A 90 7.40 0.26 -5.20
N LEU A 91 6.55 -0.62 -5.70
CA LEU A 91 6.70 -2.07 -5.58
C LEU A 91 6.54 -2.71 -6.95
N GLY A 92 7.52 -3.53 -7.35
CA GLY A 92 7.59 -4.13 -8.69
C GLY A 92 8.92 -3.84 -9.37
N SER A 93 9.40 -4.77 -10.19
CA SER A 93 10.70 -4.67 -10.85
C SER A 93 10.76 -3.59 -11.94
N ASP A 94 9.60 -3.22 -12.49
CA ASP A 94 9.42 -2.21 -13.53
C ASP A 94 9.27 -0.78 -12.99
N THR A 95 8.90 -0.64 -11.71
CA THR A 95 8.62 0.66 -11.08
C THR A 95 9.76 1.67 -11.22
N GLY A 96 11.01 1.24 -11.06
CA GLY A 96 12.17 2.13 -11.21
C GLY A 96 12.34 2.67 -12.65
N LYS A 97 11.95 1.89 -13.67
CA LYS A 97 11.96 2.34 -15.06
C LYS A 97 10.86 3.38 -15.31
N GLN A 98 9.66 3.12 -14.81
CA GLN A 98 8.53 4.04 -14.92
C GLN A 98 8.78 5.35 -14.17
N MET A 99 9.33 5.29 -12.95
CA MET A 99 9.65 6.48 -12.17
C MET A 99 10.71 7.37 -12.84
N ARG A 100 11.74 6.77 -13.45
CA ARG A 100 12.73 7.53 -14.22
C ARG A 100 12.10 8.20 -15.44
N ALA A 101 11.33 7.45 -16.23
CA ALA A 101 10.65 8.00 -17.41
C ALA A 101 9.70 9.17 -17.04
N LEU A 102 8.91 9.03 -15.97
CA LEU A 102 8.05 10.11 -15.47
C LEU A 102 8.88 11.31 -14.98
N SER A 103 10.00 11.08 -14.31
CA SER A 103 10.88 12.15 -13.86
C SER A 103 11.45 12.94 -15.04
N ASP A 104 11.86 12.24 -16.10
CA ASP A 104 12.40 12.88 -17.32
C ASP A 104 11.30 13.68 -18.03
N GLU A 105 10.10 13.10 -18.18
CA GLU A 105 8.94 13.78 -18.77
C GLU A 105 8.52 15.03 -17.98
N LEU A 106 8.45 14.94 -16.64
CA LEU A 106 8.17 16.09 -15.78
C LEU A 106 9.26 17.16 -15.89
N ALA A 107 10.53 16.77 -16.01
CA ALA A 107 11.61 17.73 -16.17
C ALA A 107 11.54 18.50 -17.50
N GLU A 108 11.11 17.84 -18.58
CA GLU A 108 10.85 18.54 -19.86
C GLU A 108 9.62 19.44 -19.75
N MET A 109 8.52 18.95 -19.18
CA MET A 109 7.31 19.75 -18.95
C MET A 109 7.59 21.02 -18.15
N VAL A 110 8.50 20.94 -17.16
CA VAL A 110 8.88 22.11 -16.36
C VAL A 110 9.48 23.21 -17.23
N LYS A 111 10.35 22.87 -18.19
CA LYS A 111 10.95 23.87 -19.08
C LYS A 111 9.92 24.58 -19.95
N ASP A 112 8.91 23.83 -20.40
CA ASP A 112 7.90 24.34 -21.33
C ASP A 112 6.79 25.14 -20.62
N TYR A 113 6.45 24.78 -19.37
CA TYR A 113 5.27 25.29 -18.68
C TYR A 113 5.59 26.28 -17.56
N GLU A 114 6.87 26.54 -17.26
CA GLU A 114 7.27 27.44 -16.17
C GLU A 114 6.66 28.84 -16.32
N GLU A 115 6.78 29.43 -17.51
CA GLU A 115 6.17 30.72 -17.80
C GLU A 115 4.64 30.69 -17.64
N ILE A 116 4.00 29.57 -18.00
CA ILE A 116 2.54 29.43 -18.00
C ILE A 116 2.01 29.43 -16.56
N TRP A 117 2.56 28.63 -15.65
CA TRP A 117 2.04 28.65 -14.27
C TRP A 117 2.43 29.93 -13.54
N CYS A 118 3.63 30.48 -13.78
CA CYS A 118 4.06 31.75 -13.20
C CYS A 118 3.20 32.93 -13.68
N SER A 119 2.56 32.81 -14.86
CA SER A 119 1.60 33.82 -15.35
C SER A 119 0.35 33.97 -14.47
N THR A 120 0.09 33.01 -13.58
CA THR A 120 -1.05 33.04 -12.64
C THR A 120 -0.68 33.57 -11.26
N ASP A 121 0.60 33.91 -11.04
CA ASP A 121 1.04 34.48 -9.77
C ASP A 121 0.38 35.84 -9.53
N PHE A 122 -0.09 36.05 -8.30
CA PHE A 122 -0.63 37.34 -7.89
C PHE A 122 0.54 38.31 -7.65
N GLN A 123 0.59 39.41 -8.39
CA GLN A 123 1.58 40.46 -8.15
C GLN A 123 1.19 41.20 -6.86
N GLU A 124 2.05 41.12 -5.83
CA GLU A 124 1.93 41.90 -4.58
C GLU A 124 2.00 43.42 -4.83
#